data_AF-A0A445H5F7-F1
#
_entry.id   AF-A0A445H5F7-F1
#
_cell.length_a   1.000
_cell.length_b   1.000
_cell.length_c   1.000
_cell.angle_alpha   90.00
_cell.angle_beta   90.00
_cell.angle_gamma   90.00
#
_symmetry.space_group_name_H-M   'P 1'
#
loop_
_entity.id
_entity.type
_entity.pdbx_description
1 polymer ?
#
loop_
_entity_poly.entity_id
_entity_poly.type
_entity_poly.pdbx_seq_one_letter_code
_entity_poly.pdbx_strand_id
1 'polypeptide(L)'
;MTETKLPAEDKLLRVFIGLGNIALACTYATVIYDIMDTLKSHPSENKQMKRANVLGVTAMAILFLLCSGLGYAAFGDNTPGNILTGFTEPFWLVALGNGFIVIHMIGAYQ
;
A
#
# COMPACT_ATOMS: atom_id res chain seq x y z
N MET A 1 -5.90 -32.26 -1.32
CA MET A 1 -5.72 -30.88 -0.83
C MET A 1 -4.81 -30.95 0.39
N THR A 2 -3.50 -30.91 0.17
CA THR A 2 -2.49 -30.96 1.22
C THR A 2 -2.24 -29.52 1.68
N GLU A 3 -2.56 -29.21 2.94
CA GLU A 3 -2.07 -27.99 3.60
C GLU A 3 -0.54 -28.09 3.72
N THR A 4 0.19 -27.62 2.71
CA THR A 4 1.64 -27.46 2.80
C THR A 4 1.92 -26.26 3.70
N LYS A 5 2.06 -26.50 5.01
CA LYS A 5 2.61 -25.50 5.93
C LYS A 5 3.98 -25.06 5.41
N LEU A 6 4.11 -23.77 5.12
CA LEU A 6 5.40 -23.19 4.73
C LEU A 6 6.43 -23.44 5.84
N PRO A 7 7.69 -23.77 5.48
CA PRO A 7 8.75 -23.96 6.45
C PRO A 7 9.02 -22.63 7.20
N ALA A 8 9.55 -22.74 8.41
CA ALA A 8 9.63 -21.59 9.33
C ALA A 8 10.54 -20.47 8.77
N GLU A 9 11.61 -20.83 8.07
CA GLU A 9 12.50 -19.90 7.38
C GLU A 9 11.77 -19.07 6.31
N ASP A 10 10.88 -19.68 5.53
CA ASP A 10 10.11 -18.97 4.50
C ASP A 10 9.13 -17.99 5.12
N LYS A 11 8.51 -18.37 6.25
CA LYS A 11 7.63 -17.46 6.99
C LYS A 11 8.39 -16.24 7.52
N LEU A 12 9.59 -16.46 8.08
CA LEU A 12 10.45 -15.37 8.56
C LEU A 12 10.87 -14.44 7.42
N LEU A 13 11.30 -15.00 6.29
CA LEU A 13 11.67 -14.21 5.11
C LEU A 13 10.47 -13.41 4.57
N ARG A 14 9.28 -14.00 4.52
CA ARG A 14 8.04 -13.29 4.12
C ARG A 14 7.69 -12.14 5.05
N VAL A 15 7.95 -12.27 6.36
CA VAL A 15 7.79 -11.15 7.31
C VAL A 15 8.75 -10.01 6.98
N PHE A 16 10.02 -10.30 6.69
CA PHE A 16 10.98 -9.26 6.29
C PHE A 16 10.61 -8.59 4.96
N ILE A 17 10.13 -9.36 3.98
CA ILE A 17 9.62 -8.81 2.72
C ILE A 17 8.43 -7.89 2.99
N GLY A 18 7.49 -8.31 3.85
CA GLY A 18 6.35 -7.48 4.26
C GLY A 18 6.80 -6.17 4.92
N LEU A 19 7.78 -6.23 5.83
CA LEU A 19 8.37 -5.03 6.46
C LEU A 19 9.05 -4.11 5.44
N GLY A 20 9.77 -4.68 4.48
CA GLY A 20 10.40 -3.92 3.38
C GLY A 20 9.36 -3.20 2.52
N ASN A 21 8.25 -3.86 2.19
CA ASN A 21 7.15 -3.25 1.44
C ASN A 21 6.50 -2.08 2.21
N ILE A 22 6.30 -2.23 3.53
CA ILE A 22 5.78 -1.14 4.38
C ILE A 22 6.76 0.04 4.42
N ALA A 23 8.06 -0.23 4.58
CA ALA A 23 9.09 0.80 4.61
C ALA A 23 9.14 1.59 3.28
N LEU A 24 9.06 0.88 2.14
CA LEU A 24 9.00 1.50 0.82
C LEU A 24 7.75 2.38 0.67
N ALA A 25 6.58 1.91 1.09
CA ALA A 25 5.34 2.68 1.02
C ALA A 25 5.35 3.96 1.87
N CYS A 26 6.13 3.98 2.95
CA CYS A 26 6.31 5.16 3.79
C CYS A 26 7.40 6.14 3.28
N THR A 27 7.99 5.89 2.11
CA THR A 27 9.04 6.75 1.53
C THR A 27 8.43 7.91 0.75
N TYR A 28 8.11 9.00 1.45
CA TYR A 28 7.62 10.26 0.84
C TYR A 28 8.33 11.50 1.40
N ALA A 29 9.36 11.30 2.24
CA ALA A 29 10.01 12.37 3.00
C ALA A 29 10.63 13.47 2.10
N THR A 30 11.09 13.13 0.91
CA THR A 30 11.67 14.08 -0.05
C THR A 30 10.63 15.09 -0.53
N VAL A 31 9.41 14.61 -0.82
CA VAL A 31 8.30 15.43 -1.35
C VAL A 31 7.70 16.36 -0.27
N ILE A 32 7.88 16.05 1.02
CA ILE A 32 7.35 16.88 2.11
C ILE A 32 7.90 18.31 2.05
N TYR A 33 9.20 18.46 1.74
CA TYR A 33 9.84 19.77 1.66
C TYR A 33 9.29 20.59 0.49
N ASP A 34 9.19 19.99 -0.69
CA ASP A 34 8.62 20.65 -1.87
C ASP A 34 7.17 21.10 -1.62
N ILE A 35 6.37 20.29 -0.92
CA ILE A 35 5.00 20.69 -0.55
C ILE A 35 5.03 21.84 0.47
N MET A 36 5.90 21.81 1.48
CA MET A 36 6.00 22.90 2.48
C MET A 36 6.28 24.24 1.81
N ASP A 37 7.16 24.26 0.81
CA ASP A 37 7.54 25.48 0.09
C ASP A 37 6.36 26.10 -0.70
N THR A 38 5.28 25.35 -0.94
CA THR A 38 4.06 25.85 -1.61
C THR A 38 2.98 26.34 -0.63
N LEU A 39 3.12 26.08 0.66
CA LEU A 39 2.12 26.42 1.66
C LEU A 39 2.15 27.91 2.02
N LYS A 40 1.02 28.42 2.50
CA LYS A 40 0.97 29.79 3.02
C LYS A 40 1.77 29.88 4.32
N SER A 41 2.51 30.98 4.48
CA SER A 41 3.33 31.25 5.67
C SER A 41 2.54 31.34 6.99
N HIS A 42 1.22 31.61 6.91
CA HIS A 42 0.33 31.64 8.07
C HIS A 42 -0.90 30.75 7.87
N PRO A 43 -1.20 29.79 8.78
CA PRO A 43 -0.38 29.35 9.92
C PRO A 43 0.91 28.65 9.47
N SER A 44 1.85 28.38 10.38
CA SER A 44 3.15 27.79 10.01
C SER A 44 3.03 26.52 9.15
N GLU A 45 3.85 26.44 8.10
CA GLU A 45 3.84 25.37 7.09
C GLU A 45 4.03 24.00 7.75
N ASN A 46 4.92 23.91 8.74
CA ASN A 46 5.13 22.70 9.53
C ASN A 46 3.86 22.19 10.24
N LYS A 47 2.95 23.08 10.66
CA LYS A 47 1.72 22.74 11.37
C LYS A 47 0.66 22.26 10.39
N GLN A 48 0.61 22.89 9.22
CA GLN A 48 -0.25 22.47 8.11
C GLN A 48 0.20 21.10 7.59
N MET A 49 1.48 20.92 7.28
CA MET A 49 2.04 19.65 6.84
C MET A 49 1.92 18.56 7.88
N LYS A 50 2.15 18.83 9.17
CA LYS A 50 1.98 17.81 10.21
C LYS A 50 0.55 17.26 10.23
N ARG A 51 -0.46 18.13 10.08
CA ARG A 51 -1.87 17.71 10.02
C ARG A 51 -2.16 16.90 8.75
N ALA A 52 -1.72 17.38 7.60
CA ALA A 52 -1.87 16.67 6.33
C ALA A 52 -1.19 15.29 6.40
N ASN A 53 0.01 15.22 6.96
CA ASN A 53 0.78 13.99 7.10
C ASN A 53 0.10 12.98 8.02
N VAL A 54 -0.36 13.40 9.20
CA VAL A 54 -1.07 12.52 10.12
C VAL A 54 -2.32 11.95 9.46
N LEU A 55 -3.12 12.78 8.80
CA LEU A 55 -4.32 12.32 8.10
C LEU A 55 -3.98 11.35 6.96
N GLY A 56 -3.00 11.70 6.13
CA GLY A 56 -2.59 10.89 4.98
C GLY A 56 -2.04 9.53 5.39
N VAL A 57 -1.11 9.49 6.35
CA VAL A 57 -0.50 8.24 6.83
C VAL A 57 -1.52 7.38 7.56
N THR A 58 -2.40 7.97 8.38
CA THR A 58 -3.46 7.20 9.05
C THR A 58 -4.44 6.60 8.04
N ALA A 59 -4.88 7.36 7.03
CA ALA A 59 -5.76 6.84 5.99
C ALA A 59 -5.08 5.70 5.19
N MET A 60 -3.82 5.88 4.78
CA MET A 60 -3.02 4.85 4.10
C MET A 60 -2.92 3.58 4.94
N ALA A 61 -2.58 3.70 6.23
CA ALA A 61 -2.42 2.57 7.13
C ALA A 61 -3.74 1.79 7.29
N ILE A 62 -4.87 2.48 7.46
CA ILE A 62 -6.18 1.83 7.56
C ILE A 62 -6.51 1.08 6.27
N LEU A 63 -6.34 1.72 5.11
CA LEU A 63 -6.62 1.08 3.82
C LEU A 63 -5.74 -0.15 3.58
N PHE A 64 -4.45 -0.08 3.92
CA PHE A 64 -3.53 -1.21 3.79
C PHE A 64 -3.87 -2.35 4.74
N LEU A 65 -4.19 -2.05 5.99
CA LEU A 65 -4.61 -3.08 6.96
C LEU A 65 -5.92 -3.75 6.55
N LEU A 66 -6.90 -2.99 6.06
CA LEU A 66 -8.15 -3.55 5.56
C LEU A 66 -7.93 -4.42 4.33
N CYS A 67 -7.19 -3.94 3.33
CA CYS A 67 -6.88 -4.69 2.13
C CYS A 67 -6.08 -5.97 2.44
N SER A 68 -5.06 -5.86 3.29
CA SER A 68 -4.22 -6.99 3.69
C SER A 68 -5.01 -8.02 4.52
N GLY A 69 -5.85 -7.55 5.45
CA GLY A 69 -6.69 -8.41 6.28
C GLY A 69 -7.75 -9.14 5.46
N LEU A 70 -8.42 -8.45 4.52
CA LEU A 70 -9.39 -9.06 3.61
C LEU A 70 -8.72 -10.03 2.63
N GLY A 71 -7.55 -9.68 2.09
CA GLY A 71 -6.78 -10.55 1.22
C GLY A 71 -6.33 -11.83 1.92
N TYR A 72 -5.80 -11.70 3.13
CA TYR A 72 -5.42 -12.85 3.95
C TYR A 72 -6.65 -13.69 4.35
N ALA A 73 -7.79 -13.07 4.66
CA ALA A 73 -9.02 -13.79 4.95
C ALA A 73 -9.55 -14.58 3.74
N ALA A 74 -9.31 -14.09 2.51
CA ALA A 74 -9.73 -14.76 1.27
C ALA A 74 -8.77 -15.88 0.82
N PHE A 75 -7.46 -15.71 0.98
CA PHE A 75 -6.45 -16.60 0.38
C PHE A 75 -5.50 -17.28 1.38
N GLY A 76 -5.47 -16.84 2.64
CA GLY A 76 -4.59 -17.37 3.69
C GLY A 76 -3.11 -17.33 3.31
N ASP A 77 -2.38 -18.41 3.61
CA ASP A 77 -0.94 -18.57 3.29
C ASP A 77 -0.63 -18.51 1.76
N ASN A 78 -1.67 -18.63 0.92
CA ASN A 78 -1.58 -18.55 -0.55
C ASN A 78 -1.87 -17.15 -1.11
N THR A 79 -1.93 -16.12 -0.26
CA THR A 79 -2.16 -14.74 -0.71
C THR A 79 -1.06 -14.31 -1.70
N PRO A 80 -1.42 -13.95 -2.95
CA PRO A 80 -0.44 -13.50 -3.93
C PRO A 80 0.07 -12.09 -3.62
N GLY A 81 1.30 -11.78 -4.03
CA GLY A 81 1.90 -10.45 -3.82
C GLY A 81 1.14 -9.32 -4.52
N ASN A 82 0.50 -9.60 -5.66
CA ASN A 82 -0.54 -8.76 -6.24
C ASN A 82 -1.90 -9.42 -5.97
N ILE A 83 -2.71 -8.83 -5.11
CA ILE A 83 -3.99 -9.40 -4.71
C ILE A 83 -4.92 -9.65 -5.91
N LEU A 84 -4.83 -8.83 -6.97
CA LEU A 84 -5.67 -8.97 -8.16
C LEU A 84 -5.39 -10.25 -8.95
N THR A 85 -4.19 -10.83 -8.84
CA THR A 85 -3.86 -12.10 -9.52
C THR A 85 -4.44 -13.30 -8.78
N GLY A 86 -4.96 -13.12 -7.56
CA GLY A 86 -5.64 -14.16 -6.80
C GLY A 86 -7.08 -14.40 -7.25
N PHE A 87 -7.67 -13.48 -8.01
CA PHE A 87 -9.06 -13.56 -8.46
C PHE A 87 -9.12 -13.96 -9.94
N THR A 88 -9.84 -15.04 -10.23
CA THR A 88 -10.10 -15.51 -11.59
C THR A 88 -11.47 -15.09 -12.13
N GLU A 89 -12.48 -14.92 -11.26
CA GLU A 89 -13.82 -14.47 -11.64
C GLU A 89 -14.41 -13.46 -10.64
N PRO A 90 -15.17 -12.45 -11.11
CA PRO A 90 -15.43 -12.13 -12.51
C PRO A 90 -14.30 -11.31 -13.15
N PHE A 91 -13.88 -11.69 -14.36
CA PHE A 91 -12.71 -11.10 -15.06
C PHE A 91 -12.81 -9.58 -15.29
N TRP A 92 -14.01 -9.07 -15.57
CA TRP A 92 -14.21 -7.63 -15.85
C TRP A 92 -13.82 -6.74 -14.66
N LEU A 93 -14.01 -7.23 -13.43
CA LEU A 93 -13.68 -6.48 -12.21
C LEU A 93 -12.17 -6.40 -12.01
N VAL A 94 -11.47 -7.51 -12.29
CA VAL A 94 -10.01 -7.56 -12.29
C VAL A 94 -9.43 -6.64 -13.36
N ALA A 95 -10.02 -6.63 -14.57
CA ALA A 95 -9.62 -5.74 -15.65
C ALA A 95 -9.82 -4.26 -15.28
N LEU A 96 -10.95 -3.91 -14.66
CA LEU A 96 -11.23 -2.56 -14.17
C LEU A 96 -10.21 -2.12 -13.11
N GLY A 97 -9.92 -2.99 -12.13
CA GLY A 97 -8.91 -2.73 -11.10
C GLY A 97 -7.52 -2.47 -11.67
N ASN A 98 -7.09 -3.30 -12.63
CA ASN A 98 -5.82 -3.08 -13.34
C ASN A 98 -5.83 -1.76 -14.14
N GLY A 99 -6.97 -1.38 -14.74
CA GLY A 99 -7.13 -0.08 -15.40
C GLY A 99 -6.87 1.10 -14.46
N PHE A 100 -7.39 1.05 -13.23
CA PHE A 100 -7.11 2.09 -12.22
C PHE A 100 -5.64 2.13 -11.80
N ILE A 101 -4.97 0.97 -11.69
CA ILE A 101 -3.53 0.92 -11.39
C ILE A 101 -2.73 1.63 -12.48
N VAL A 102 -3.05 1.37 -13.76
CA VAL A 102 -2.39 2.03 -14.90
C VAL A 102 -2.59 3.54 -14.84
N ILE A 103 -3.83 4.01 -14.65
CA ILE A 103 -4.13 5.45 -14.54
C ILE A 103 -3.35 6.09 -13.40
N HIS A 104 -3.30 5.45 -12.23
CA HIS A 104 -2.55 5.92 -11.07
C HIS A 104 -1.04 6.00 -11.36
N MET A 105 -0.45 4.97 -11.99
CA MET A 105 0.97 4.95 -12.34
C MET A 105 1.34 6.01 -13.37
N ILE A 106 0.49 6.26 -14.37
CA ILE A 106 0.71 7.34 -15.35
C ILE A 106 0.76 8.70 -14.63
N GLY A 107 -0.15 8.94 -13.69
CA GLY A 107 -0.14 10.17 -12.88
C GLY A 107 1.08 10.29 -11.98
N ALA A 108 1.66 9.18 -11.52
CA ALA A 108 2.87 9.15 -10.70
C ALA A 108 4.17 9.30 -11.50
N TYR A 109 4.13 9.24 -12.84
CA TYR A 109 5.30 9.37 -13.73
C TYR A 109 5.71 10.84 -13.99
N GLN A 110 5.28 11.78 -13.14
CA GLN A 110 5.64 13.20 -13.22
C GLN A 110 6.89 13.50 -12.39
#